data_AF-N9E5J9-F1
#
_entry.id   AF-N9E5J9-F1
#
_cell.length_a   1.000
_cell.length_b   1.000
_cell.length_c   1.000
_cell.angle_alpha   90.00
_cell.angle_beta   90.00
_cell.angle_gamma   90.00
#
_symmetry.space_group_name_H-M   'P 1'
#
loop_
_entity.id
_entity.type
_entity.pdbx_description
1 polymer ?
#
loop_
_entity_poly.entity_id
_entity_poly.type
_entity_poly.pdbx_seq_one_letter_code
_entity_poly.pdbx_strand_id
1 'polypeptide(L)'
;MQQYLDSIKLSLTTNNYFGAITIALTLPDICAYVNSSNNKTSSKKYCKWFDKYLGKYYSEIFIDEFKNENTAVVNLIAQECYATRCSLLHQGTHHIRHQRILDDAEHATVSSVHFMSLGYGAYLRNGDILFLDVDFFCENMINAVETWMRDISSDRHKMKKIAAMPIIHKTFESIVGSTN
;
A
#
# COMPACT_ATOMS: atom_id res chain seq x y z
N MET A 1 -12.93 -7.40 0.02
CA MET A 1 -11.62 -7.04 -0.59
C MET A 1 -11.77 -6.65 -2.05
N GLN A 2 -12.39 -7.50 -2.89
CA GLN A 2 -12.49 -7.29 -4.34
C GLN A 2 -12.99 -5.89 -4.74
N GLN A 3 -14.03 -5.36 -4.07
CA GLN A 3 -14.55 -4.02 -4.34
C GLN A 3 -13.49 -2.90 -4.24
N TYR A 4 -12.49 -3.03 -3.35
CA TYR A 4 -11.44 -2.02 -3.21
C TYR A 4 -10.49 -2.08 -4.40
N LEU A 5 -10.12 -3.30 -4.83
CA LEU A 5 -9.27 -3.52 -6.00
C LEU A 5 -9.98 -3.06 -7.28
N ASP A 6 -11.26 -3.38 -7.42
CA ASP A 6 -12.07 -2.94 -8.57
C ASP A 6 -12.23 -1.42 -8.57
N SER A 7 -12.38 -0.78 -7.39
CA SER A 7 -12.45 0.67 -7.28
C SER A 7 -11.13 1.33 -7.67
N ILE A 8 -9.98 0.75 -7.32
CA ILE A 8 -8.67 1.23 -7.78
C ILE A 8 -8.59 1.09 -9.31
N LYS A 9 -8.88 -0.09 -9.86
CA LYS A 9 -8.86 -0.34 -11.33
C LYS A 9 -9.75 0.64 -12.09
N LEU A 10 -10.99 0.85 -11.62
CA LEU A 10 -11.90 1.83 -12.21
C LEU A 10 -11.34 3.25 -12.10
N SER A 11 -10.74 3.60 -10.96
CA SER A 11 -10.15 4.93 -10.76
C SER A 11 -8.97 5.19 -11.69
N LEU A 12 -8.11 4.19 -11.93
CA LEU A 12 -7.02 4.30 -12.91
C LEU A 12 -7.57 4.47 -14.33
N THR A 13 -8.50 3.61 -14.77
CA THR A 13 -9.08 3.69 -16.13
C THR A 13 -9.87 4.97 -16.42
N THR A 14 -10.33 5.67 -15.38
CA THR A 14 -11.05 6.95 -15.48
C THR A 14 -10.19 8.15 -15.11
N ASN A 15 -8.88 7.97 -14.92
CA ASN A 15 -7.92 8.98 -14.49
C ASN A 15 -8.29 9.68 -13.15
N ASN A 16 -9.10 9.04 -12.31
CA ASN A 16 -9.35 9.46 -10.93
C ASN A 16 -8.18 9.04 -10.03
N TYR A 17 -6.99 9.55 -10.34
CA TYR A 17 -5.74 9.16 -9.69
C TYR A 17 -5.76 9.38 -8.18
N PHE A 18 -6.36 10.49 -7.73
CA PHE A 18 -6.46 10.78 -6.30
C PHE A 18 -7.33 9.75 -5.57
N GLY A 19 -8.42 9.29 -6.20
CA GLY A 19 -9.23 8.18 -5.71
C GLY A 19 -8.45 6.87 -5.66
N ALA A 20 -7.68 6.57 -6.71
CA ALA A 20 -6.85 5.35 -6.79
C ALA A 20 -5.82 5.29 -5.65
N ILE A 21 -5.00 6.34 -5.49
CA ILE A 21 -3.95 6.39 -4.44
C ILE A 21 -4.54 6.40 -3.04
N THR A 22 -5.67 7.08 -2.83
CA THR A 22 -6.36 7.14 -1.54
C THR A 22 -6.77 5.75 -1.10
N ILE A 23 -7.40 4.98 -2.00
CA ILE A 23 -7.81 3.60 -1.71
C ILE A 23 -6.57 2.72 -1.53
N ALA A 24 -5.60 2.79 -2.44
CA ALA A 24 -4.38 1.97 -2.41
C ALA A 24 -3.62 2.11 -1.08
N LEU A 25 -3.41 3.34 -0.58
CA LEU A 25 -2.70 3.60 0.67
C LEU A 25 -3.41 3.05 1.93
N THR A 26 -4.72 2.77 1.87
CA THR A 26 -5.44 2.16 2.99
C THR A 26 -5.27 0.64 3.06
N LEU A 27 -4.95 -0.01 1.95
CA LEU A 27 -4.99 -1.47 1.83
C LEU A 27 -4.01 -2.19 2.77
N PRO A 28 -2.75 -1.77 2.95
CA PRO A 28 -1.86 -2.48 3.86
C PRO A 28 -2.35 -2.46 5.32
N ASP A 29 -2.99 -1.37 5.76
CA ASP A 29 -3.59 -1.28 7.10
C ASP A 29 -4.80 -2.21 7.25
N ILE A 30 -5.66 -2.27 6.23
CA ILE A 30 -6.80 -3.21 6.18
C ILE A 30 -6.29 -4.66 6.24
N CYS A 31 -5.26 -4.99 5.46
CA CYS A 31 -4.67 -6.33 5.45
C CYS A 31 -3.98 -6.66 6.80
N ALA A 32 -3.28 -5.70 7.40
CA ALA A 32 -2.67 -5.82 8.72
C ALA A 32 -3.72 -6.06 9.82
N TYR A 33 -4.86 -5.36 9.76
CA TYR A 33 -6.00 -5.59 10.65
C TYR A 33 -6.56 -7.02 10.51
N VAL A 34 -6.74 -7.49 9.27
CA VAL A 34 -7.23 -8.85 9.00
C VAL A 34 -6.26 -9.88 9.60
N ASN A 35 -4.96 -9.70 9.42
CA ASN A 35 -3.91 -10.55 10.00
C ASN A 35 -3.80 -10.47 11.53
N SER A 36 -4.37 -9.45 12.18
CA SER A 36 -4.23 -9.26 13.62
C SER A 36 -5.12 -10.21 14.44
N SER A 37 -4.58 -10.83 15.49
CA SER A 37 -5.38 -11.63 16.44
C SER A 37 -6.19 -10.76 17.40
N ASN A 38 -5.75 -9.52 17.66
CA ASN A 38 -6.33 -8.62 18.64
C ASN A 38 -7.23 -7.52 18.05
N ASN A 39 -7.65 -7.66 16.78
CA ASN A 39 -8.50 -6.70 16.07
C ASN A 39 -7.97 -5.25 16.11
N LYS A 40 -6.65 -5.08 16.05
CA LYS A 40 -5.99 -3.78 16.01
C LYS A 40 -4.89 -3.77 14.96
N THR A 41 -4.82 -2.70 14.18
CA THR A 41 -3.64 -2.39 13.35
C THR A 41 -2.66 -1.49 14.09
N SER A 42 -1.46 -1.30 13.53
CA SER A 42 -0.47 -0.33 13.98
C SER A 42 0.50 -0.05 12.83
N SER A 43 1.26 1.04 12.91
CA SER A 43 2.35 1.35 11.96
C SER A 43 3.29 0.16 11.76
N LYS A 44 3.70 -0.51 12.84
CA LYS A 44 4.56 -1.70 12.77
C LYS A 44 3.92 -2.86 12.01
N LYS A 45 2.61 -3.09 12.17
CA LYS A 45 1.90 -4.15 11.44
C LYS A 45 1.71 -3.79 9.96
N TYR A 46 1.45 -2.52 9.66
CA TYR A 46 1.45 -1.99 8.31
C TYR A 46 2.81 -2.25 7.65
N CYS A 47 3.91 -1.82 8.30
CA CYS A 47 5.24 -1.97 7.74
C CYS A 47 5.59 -3.44 7.49
N LYS A 48 5.30 -4.32 8.47
CA LYS A 48 5.50 -5.77 8.29
C LYS A 48 4.71 -6.35 7.11
N TRP A 49 3.50 -5.85 6.84
CA TRP A 49 2.73 -6.27 5.66
C TRP A 49 3.38 -5.74 4.37
N PHE A 50 3.77 -4.46 4.36
CA PHE A 50 4.46 -3.83 3.24
C PHE A 50 5.72 -4.62 2.87
N ASP A 51 6.61 -4.86 3.83
CA ASP A 51 7.89 -5.55 3.60
C ASP A 51 7.67 -6.95 3.00
N LYS A 52 6.64 -7.66 3.46
CA LYS A 52 6.33 -9.01 2.97
C LYS A 52 5.78 -9.01 1.54
N TYR A 53 4.88 -8.08 1.19
CA TYR A 53 4.09 -8.21 -0.04
C TYR A 53 4.39 -7.16 -1.11
N LEU A 54 4.80 -5.95 -0.70
CA LEU A 54 4.98 -4.79 -1.59
C LEU A 54 6.44 -4.37 -1.73
N GLY A 55 7.29 -4.60 -0.71
CA GLY A 55 8.68 -4.15 -0.70
C GLY A 55 9.51 -4.60 -1.91
N LYS A 56 9.28 -5.83 -2.39
CA LYS A 56 10.00 -6.39 -3.56
C LYS A 56 9.83 -5.59 -4.86
N TYR A 57 8.79 -4.78 -5.00
CA TYR A 57 8.57 -3.96 -6.20
C TYR A 57 9.35 -2.64 -6.16
N TYR A 58 9.99 -2.34 -5.03
CA TYR A 58 10.73 -1.09 -4.79
C TYR A 58 12.16 -1.34 -4.31
N SER A 59 12.64 -2.58 -4.46
CA SER A 59 14.00 -2.97 -4.15
C SER A 59 14.66 -3.51 -5.40
N GLU A 60 15.69 -2.82 -5.89
CA GLU A 60 16.51 -3.27 -7.02
C GLU A 60 17.85 -3.78 -6.48
N ILE A 61 18.35 -4.88 -7.05
CA ILE A 61 19.70 -5.38 -6.75
C ILE A 61 20.61 -4.93 -7.87
N PHE A 62 21.56 -4.06 -7.53
CA PHE A 62 22.65 -3.68 -8.42
C PHE A 62 23.86 -4.56 -8.11
N ILE A 63 24.39 -5.20 -9.15
CA ILE A 63 25.64 -5.94 -9.07
C ILE A 63 26.76 -4.95 -9.37
N ASP A 64 27.58 -4.65 -8.37
CA ASP A 64 28.82 -3.90 -8.61
C ASP A 64 29.87 -4.90 -9.12
N GLU A 65 30.03 -4.96 -10.44
CA GLU A 65 30.99 -5.85 -11.11
C GLU A 65 32.45 -5.62 -10.66
N PHE A 66 32.77 -4.44 -10.12
CA PHE A 66 34.11 -4.10 -9.65
C PHE A 66 34.33 -4.45 -8.17
N LYS A 67 33.28 -4.46 -7.34
CA LYS A 67 33.38 -4.80 -5.92
C LYS A 67 33.01 -6.25 -5.59
N ASN A 68 32.45 -6.99 -6.55
CA ASN A 68 31.96 -8.35 -6.35
C ASN A 68 30.96 -8.44 -5.18
N GLU A 69 30.21 -7.36 -4.97
CA GLU A 69 29.23 -7.19 -3.91
C GLU A 69 27.89 -6.80 -4.53
N ASN A 70 26.81 -7.40 -4.04
CA ASN A 70 25.45 -7.05 -4.43
C ASN A 70 24.99 -5.88 -3.57
N THR A 71 24.71 -4.73 -4.17
CA THR A 71 24.13 -3.57 -3.49
C THR A 71 22.63 -3.52 -3.77
N ALA A 72 21.81 -3.71 -2.74
CA ALA A 72 20.37 -3.46 -2.85
C ALA A 72 20.10 -1.96 -2.75
N VAL A 73 19.46 -1.39 -3.77
CA VAL A 73 18.93 -0.03 -3.75
C VAL A 73 17.44 -0.12 -3.47
N VAL A 74 17.04 0.38 -2.30
CA VAL A 74 15.64 0.42 -1.88
C VAL A 74 15.09 1.82 -2.16
N ASN A 75 14.11 1.91 -3.05
CA ASN A 75 13.56 3.17 -3.54
C ASN A 75 12.34 3.65 -2.76
N LEU A 76 11.57 2.75 -2.15
CA LEU A 76 10.48 3.08 -1.23
C LEU A 76 10.50 2.07 -0.07
N ILE A 77 10.66 2.57 1.15
CA ILE A 77 10.57 1.73 2.36
C ILE A 77 9.17 1.78 2.99
N ALA A 78 8.87 0.78 3.81
CA ALA A 78 7.60 0.67 4.51
C ALA A 78 7.24 1.91 5.35
N GLN A 79 8.22 2.48 6.06
CA GLN A 79 8.05 3.66 6.90
C GLN A 79 7.63 4.87 6.07
N GLU A 80 8.26 5.10 4.91
CA GLU A 80 7.91 6.18 3.99
C GLU A 80 6.51 5.97 3.40
N CYS A 81 6.13 4.74 3.04
CA CYS A 81 4.79 4.42 2.56
C CYS A 81 3.73 4.67 3.64
N TYR A 82 3.98 4.24 4.89
CA TYR A 82 3.08 4.53 6.02
C TYR A 82 2.99 6.03 6.32
N ALA A 83 4.13 6.73 6.30
CA ALA A 83 4.18 8.18 6.50
C ALA A 83 3.43 8.93 5.40
N THR A 84 3.52 8.46 4.15
CA THR A 84 2.76 8.97 3.00
C THR A 84 1.27 8.78 3.21
N ARG A 85 0.83 7.58 3.62
CA ARG A 85 -0.57 7.32 4.00
C ARG A 85 -1.06 8.34 5.02
N CYS A 86 -0.35 8.49 6.14
CA CYS A 86 -0.76 9.39 7.22
C CYS A 86 -0.85 10.84 6.75
N SER A 87 0.16 11.30 6.02
CA SER A 87 0.24 12.69 5.56
C SER A 87 -0.82 13.00 4.50
N LEU A 88 -1.04 12.08 3.56
CA LEU A 88 -2.04 12.25 2.50
C LEU A 88 -3.47 12.13 3.05
N LEU A 89 -3.77 11.06 3.79
CA LEU A 89 -5.15 10.75 4.20
C LEU A 89 -5.66 11.54 5.41
N HIS A 90 -4.77 11.94 6.32
CA HIS A 90 -5.18 12.59 7.57
C HIS A 90 -4.78 14.06 7.66
N GLN A 91 -3.85 14.52 6.81
CA GLN A 91 -3.31 15.88 6.89
C GLN A 91 -3.35 16.61 5.54
N GLY A 92 -3.68 15.94 4.44
CA GLY A 92 -3.79 16.56 3.11
C GLY A 92 -2.47 17.13 2.59
N THR A 93 -1.32 16.54 2.96
CA THR A 93 0.00 17.02 2.56
C THR A 93 0.87 15.91 1.97
N HIS A 94 1.78 16.31 1.08
CA HIS A 94 2.79 15.46 0.46
C HIS A 94 4.11 15.44 1.25
N HIS A 95 4.27 16.32 2.24
CA HIS A 95 5.40 16.29 3.16
C HIS A 95 5.21 15.15 4.17
N ILE A 96 6.26 14.38 4.44
CA ILE A 96 6.18 13.21 5.33
C ILE A 96 7.15 13.29 6.52
N ARG A 97 8.12 14.21 6.50
CA ARG A 97 9.23 14.28 7.46
C ARG A 97 8.81 14.37 8.93
N HIS A 98 7.65 14.95 9.22
CA HIS A 98 7.11 15.10 10.58
C HIS A 98 6.49 13.81 11.14
N GLN A 99 6.41 12.74 10.35
CA GLN A 99 5.85 11.46 10.78
C GLN A 99 6.87 10.67 11.60
N ARG A 100 6.57 10.47 12.89
CA ARG A 100 7.45 9.74 13.84
C ARG A 100 7.87 8.34 13.41
N ILE A 101 7.10 7.69 12.53
CA ILE A 101 7.47 6.37 12.02
C ILE A 101 8.79 6.38 11.24
N LEU A 102 9.21 7.54 10.74
CA LEU A 102 10.48 7.70 10.03
C LEU A 102 11.68 7.63 10.96
N ASP A 103 11.50 7.87 12.26
CA ASP A 103 12.56 7.73 13.27
C ASP A 103 12.98 6.26 13.46
N ASP A 104 12.11 5.32 13.08
CA ASP A 104 12.36 3.88 13.10
C ASP A 104 13.05 3.36 11.81
N ALA A 105 13.45 4.25 10.88
CA ALA A 105 14.11 3.85 9.62
C ALA A 105 15.61 3.65 9.80
N GLU A 106 16.14 2.53 9.31
CA GLU A 106 17.58 2.23 9.32
C GLU A 106 18.37 3.00 8.24
N HIS A 107 17.67 3.58 7.27
CA HIS A 107 18.23 4.31 6.14
C HIS A 107 17.70 5.73 6.07
N ALA A 108 18.41 6.60 5.35
CA ALA A 108 17.97 7.96 5.10
C ALA A 108 16.59 7.98 4.40
N THR A 109 15.70 8.82 4.90
CA THR A 109 14.32 8.95 4.42
C THR A 109 14.11 10.24 3.62
N VAL A 110 13.04 10.29 2.84
CA VAL A 110 12.63 11.51 2.10
C VAL A 110 11.82 12.49 2.95
N SER A 111 11.88 13.76 2.58
CA SER A 111 11.06 14.83 3.16
C SER A 111 9.65 14.86 2.56
N SER A 112 9.48 14.48 1.29
CA SER A 112 8.18 14.45 0.61
C SER A 112 8.04 13.33 -0.43
N VAL A 113 6.79 12.96 -0.70
CA VAL A 113 6.42 11.97 -1.71
C VAL A 113 5.40 12.57 -2.68
N HIS A 114 5.71 12.51 -3.98
CA HIS A 114 4.89 13.04 -5.05
C HIS A 114 4.43 11.91 -5.97
N PHE A 115 3.14 11.91 -6.28
CA PHE A 115 2.56 11.00 -7.26
C PHE A 115 2.51 11.66 -8.64
N MET A 116 2.87 10.91 -9.67
CA MET A 116 2.91 11.36 -11.06
C MET A 116 2.18 10.37 -11.98
N SER A 117 1.60 10.83 -13.07
CA SER A 117 1.01 9.96 -14.10
C SER A 117 1.87 10.12 -15.35
N LEU A 118 2.99 9.42 -15.39
CA LEU A 118 3.93 9.50 -16.51
C LEU A 118 3.72 8.35 -17.51
N GLY A 119 3.06 7.27 -17.08
CA GLY A 119 2.58 6.20 -17.97
C GLY A 119 3.68 5.25 -18.47
N TYR A 120 4.88 5.32 -17.90
CA TYR A 120 5.99 4.40 -18.20
C TYR A 120 6.46 3.57 -17.00
N GLY A 121 5.70 3.61 -15.89
CA GLY A 121 5.80 2.62 -14.82
C GLY A 121 7.09 2.69 -14.00
N ALA A 122 7.36 3.83 -13.35
CA ALA A 122 8.62 4.05 -12.64
C ALA A 122 8.45 4.76 -11.29
N TYR A 123 9.54 4.79 -10.53
CA TYR A 123 9.75 5.69 -9.41
C TYR A 123 11.09 6.40 -9.58
N LEU A 124 11.28 7.51 -8.87
CA LEU A 124 12.54 8.23 -8.86
C LEU A 124 12.79 8.81 -7.47
N ARG A 125 13.94 8.47 -6.87
CA ARG A 125 14.45 9.16 -5.69
C ARG A 125 15.45 10.21 -6.12
N ASN A 126 15.15 11.48 -5.84
CA ASN A 126 16.03 12.61 -6.13
C ASN A 126 16.27 13.41 -4.85
N GLY A 127 17.40 13.17 -4.20
CA GLY A 127 17.71 13.77 -2.90
C GLY A 127 16.67 13.36 -1.85
N ASP A 128 15.98 14.33 -1.27
CA ASP A 128 14.97 14.14 -0.24
C ASP A 128 13.52 14.13 -0.80
N ILE A 129 13.35 13.93 -2.10
CA ILE A 129 12.05 13.81 -2.76
C ILE A 129 11.93 12.45 -3.42
N LEU A 130 10.81 11.76 -3.17
CA LEU A 130 10.43 10.53 -3.85
C LEU A 130 9.28 10.79 -4.82
N PHE A 131 9.44 10.39 -6.07
CA PHE A 131 8.40 10.38 -7.08
C PHE A 131 7.92 8.96 -7.34
N LEU A 132 6.60 8.76 -7.35
CA LEU A 132 5.96 7.48 -7.62
C LEU A 132 4.98 7.63 -8.78
N ASP A 133 5.13 6.83 -9.84
CA ASP A 133 4.09 6.72 -10.86
C ASP A 133 2.82 6.09 -10.26
N VAL A 134 1.67 6.71 -10.52
CA VAL A 134 0.37 6.34 -9.93
C VAL A 134 -0.06 4.96 -10.41
N ASP A 135 0.06 4.69 -11.71
CA ASP A 135 -0.34 3.42 -12.30
C ASP A 135 0.53 2.31 -11.73
N PHE A 136 1.86 2.50 -11.76
CA PHE A 136 2.81 1.54 -11.18
C PHE A 136 2.56 1.25 -9.70
N PHE A 137 2.35 2.31 -8.89
CA PHE A 137 2.10 2.15 -7.46
C PHE A 137 0.80 1.40 -7.18
N CYS A 138 -0.28 1.76 -7.87
CA CYS A 138 -1.58 1.15 -7.66
C CYS A 138 -1.63 -0.30 -8.16
N GLU A 139 -1.01 -0.60 -9.31
CA GLU A 139 -0.92 -1.96 -9.85
C GLU A 139 -0.10 -2.87 -8.93
N ASN A 140 1.06 -2.41 -8.44
CA ASN A 140 1.86 -3.18 -7.48
C ASN A 140 1.13 -3.40 -6.15
N MET A 141 0.35 -2.41 -5.69
CA MET A 141 -0.51 -2.56 -4.52
C MET A 141 -1.59 -3.64 -4.75
N ILE A 142 -2.26 -3.62 -5.91
CA ILE A 142 -3.25 -4.65 -6.29
C ILE A 142 -2.59 -6.03 -6.28
N ASN A 143 -1.45 -6.19 -6.97
CA ASN A 143 -0.72 -7.45 -7.05
C ASN A 143 -0.26 -7.96 -5.67
N ALA A 144 0.17 -7.05 -4.80
CA ALA A 144 0.55 -7.36 -3.41
C ALA A 144 -0.66 -7.88 -2.60
N VAL A 145 -1.82 -7.22 -2.72
CA VAL A 145 -3.05 -7.65 -2.03
C VAL A 145 -3.58 -8.96 -2.59
N GLU A 146 -3.57 -9.16 -3.91
CA GLU A 146 -3.99 -10.43 -4.53
C GLU A 146 -3.08 -11.59 -4.10
N THR A 147 -1.77 -11.35 -3.97
CA THR A 147 -0.83 -12.34 -3.41
C THR A 147 -1.13 -12.62 -1.94
N TRP A 148 -1.36 -11.59 -1.13
CA TRP A 148 -1.74 -11.77 0.27
C TRP A 148 -3.07 -12.53 0.44
N MET A 149 -4.08 -12.25 -0.39
CA MET A 149 -5.36 -12.97 -0.39
C MET A 149 -5.18 -14.46 -0.66
N ARG A 150 -4.27 -14.84 -1.56
CA ARG A 150 -3.91 -16.25 -1.80
C ARG A 150 -3.26 -16.89 -0.57
N ASP A 151 -2.30 -16.21 0.05
CA ASP A 151 -1.59 -16.69 1.25
C ASP A 151 -2.55 -16.98 2.43
N ILE A 152 -3.61 -16.20 2.60
CA ILE A 152 -4.53 -16.34 3.73
C ILE A 152 -5.77 -17.18 3.42
N SER A 153 -5.91 -17.69 2.20
CA SER A 153 -7.14 -18.32 1.70
C SER A 153 -7.62 -19.52 2.53
N SER A 154 -6.71 -20.25 3.17
CA SER A 154 -7.02 -21.39 4.03
C SER A 154 -7.36 -21.01 5.48
N ASP A 155 -7.14 -19.76 5.89
CA ASP A 155 -7.38 -19.29 7.26
C ASP A 155 -8.82 -18.80 7.42
N ARG A 156 -9.68 -19.67 7.97
CA ARG A 156 -11.11 -19.39 8.18
C ARG A 156 -11.38 -18.11 8.99
N HIS A 157 -10.53 -17.77 9.98
CA HIS A 157 -10.74 -16.58 10.81
C HIS A 157 -10.48 -15.30 10.01
N LYS A 158 -9.42 -15.29 9.20
CA LYS A 158 -9.12 -14.15 8.32
C LYS A 158 -10.16 -14.03 7.22
N MET A 159 -10.57 -15.15 6.62
CA MET A 159 -11.61 -15.14 5.59
C MET A 159 -12.96 -14.63 6.11
N LYS A 160 -13.31 -14.91 7.38
CA LYS A 160 -14.49 -14.30 8.02
C LYS A 160 -14.39 -12.78 8.11
N LYS A 161 -13.20 -12.23 8.42
CA LYS A 161 -12.98 -10.77 8.43
C LYS A 161 -13.08 -10.16 7.02
N ILE A 162 -12.61 -10.87 5.99
CA ILE A 162 -12.78 -10.44 4.59
C ILE A 162 -14.27 -10.38 4.23
N ALA A 163 -15.04 -11.41 4.60
CA ALA A 163 -16.47 -11.49 4.31
C ALA A 163 -17.29 -10.40 5.03
N ALA A 164 -16.81 -9.91 6.18
CA ALA A 164 -17.44 -8.84 6.94
C ALA A 164 -17.06 -7.42 6.46
N MET A 165 -16.27 -7.29 5.39
CA MET A 165 -15.97 -5.98 4.81
C MET A 165 -17.26 -5.30 4.30
N PRO A 166 -17.36 -3.97 4.39
CA PRO A 166 -18.57 -3.26 3.99
C PRO A 166 -18.86 -3.51 2.52
N ILE A 167 -20.12 -3.65 2.12
CA ILE A 167 -20.54 -3.67 0.72
C ILE A 167 -21.58 -2.58 0.48
N ILE A 168 -21.60 -2.02 -0.73
CA ILE A 168 -22.59 -1.00 -1.08
C ILE A 168 -23.89 -1.68 -1.52
N HIS A 169 -24.92 -1.53 -0.69
CA HIS A 169 -26.26 -2.04 -0.97
C HIS A 169 -27.04 -0.99 -1.78
N LYS A 170 -27.62 -1.42 -2.91
CA LYS A 170 -28.45 -0.55 -3.76
C LYS A 170 -29.93 -0.56 -3.38
N THR A 171 -30.34 -1.51 -2.54
CA THR A 171 -31.72 -1.68 -2.08
C THR A 171 -31.75 -2.14 -0.63
N PHE A 172 -32.82 -1.85 0.11
CA PHE A 172 -32.98 -2.29 1.50
C PHE A 172 -33.12 -3.81 1.60
N GLU A 173 -33.78 -4.44 0.63
CA GLU A 173 -33.97 -5.89 0.56
C GLU A 173 -32.63 -6.63 0.48
N SER A 174 -31.64 -6.03 -0.18
CA SER A 174 -30.28 -6.59 -0.28
C SER A 174 -29.52 -6.60 1.04
N ILE A 175 -29.97 -5.87 2.07
CA ILE A 175 -29.37 -5.85 3.41
C ILE A 175 -29.96 -7.00 4.25
N VAL A 176 -31.29 -7.17 4.19
CA VAL A 176 -32.04 -8.14 5.01
C VAL A 176 -31.78 -9.60 4.57
N GLY A 177 -31.48 -9.83 3.29
CA GLY A 177 -31.16 -11.17 2.78
C GLY A 177 -29.78 -11.71 3.18
N SER A 178 -28.86 -10.85 3.65
CA SER A 178 -27.48 -11.20 4.03
C SER A 178 -27.29 -11.50 5.53
N THR A 179 -28.35 -11.41 6.33
CA THR A 179 -28.32 -11.62 7.78
C THR A 179 -28.90 -12.97 8.25
N ASN A 180 -29.29 -13.86 7.32
CA ASN A 180 -29.70 -15.24 7.61
C ASN A 180 -28.62 -16.23 7.15
#